data_AF-A0A8C0XFJ7-F1
#
_entry.id   AF-A0A8C0XFJ7-F1
#
_cell.length_a   1.000
_cell.length_b   1.000
_cell.length_c   1.000
_cell.angle_alpha   90.00
_cell.angle_beta   90.00
_cell.angle_gamma   90.00
#
_symmetry.space_group_name_H-M   'P 1'
#
loop_
_entity.id
_entity.type
_entity.pdbx_description
1 polymer ?
#
loop_
_entity_poly.entity_id
_entity_poly.type
_entity_poly.pdbx_seq_one_letter_code
_entity_poly.pdbx_strand_id
1 'polypeptide(L)'
;MCDSLAKVPKRASMVHSLIEAYALHKQMRIVKPKVASMEEMATFHTDAYLQHLQKVSQEGDEDHPDSLEYGLGYDCPATEGIFDYAAAVGGATITAAQCLIDGMCKVAINWSGGWHHAKK
;
A
#
# COMPACT_ATOMS: atom_id res chain seq x y z
N MET A 1 0.77 -8.18 -6.38
CA MET A 1 1.42 -6.98 -5.81
C MET A 1 1.38 -7.00 -4.29
N CYS A 2 0.22 -7.00 -3.62
CA CYS A 2 0.18 -6.95 -2.14
C CYS A 2 0.80 -8.16 -1.39
N ASP A 3 1.19 -9.23 -2.09
CA ASP A 3 1.88 -10.39 -1.51
C ASP A 3 3.41 -10.34 -1.70
N SER A 4 3.95 -9.37 -2.45
CA SER A 4 5.38 -9.33 -2.76
C SER A 4 6.24 -9.05 -1.54
N LEU A 5 5.77 -8.17 -0.64
CA LEU A 5 6.56 -7.64 0.48
C LEU A 5 5.85 -7.78 1.84
N ALA A 6 4.74 -8.52 1.90
CA ALA A 6 3.99 -8.66 3.13
C ALA A 6 4.78 -9.46 4.19
N LYS A 7 4.89 -8.91 5.41
CA LYS A 7 5.51 -9.60 6.58
C LYS A 7 4.93 -10.99 6.83
N VAL A 8 3.64 -11.17 6.54
CA VAL A 8 3.00 -12.50 6.46
C VAL A 8 2.89 -12.89 4.98
N PRO A 9 3.62 -13.91 4.52
CA PRO A 9 3.65 -14.31 3.13
C PRO A 9 2.25 -14.62 2.60
N LYS A 10 1.95 -14.15 1.38
CA LYS A 10 0.71 -14.45 0.63
C LYS A 10 -0.62 -14.12 1.35
N ARG A 11 -0.59 -13.29 2.40
CA ARG A 11 -1.79 -12.96 3.18
C ARG A 11 -2.88 -12.31 2.35
N ALA A 12 -2.55 -11.44 1.40
CA ALA A 12 -3.55 -10.76 0.57
C ALA A 12 -4.27 -11.76 -0.35
N SER A 13 -3.52 -12.67 -0.99
CA SER A 13 -4.10 -13.78 -1.76
C SER A 13 -4.98 -14.65 -0.87
N MET A 14 -4.52 -15.04 0.33
CA MET A 14 -5.32 -15.88 1.23
C MET A 14 -6.66 -15.23 1.62
N VAL A 15 -6.64 -13.95 1.98
CA VAL A 15 -7.87 -13.19 2.32
C VAL A 15 -8.81 -13.16 1.12
N HIS A 16 -8.30 -12.83 -0.06
CA HIS A 16 -9.11 -12.77 -1.27
C HIS A 16 -9.68 -14.13 -1.66
N SER A 17 -8.86 -15.19 -1.69
CA SER A 17 -9.28 -16.54 -2.03
C SER A 17 -10.36 -17.08 -1.09
N LEU A 18 -10.30 -16.74 0.20
CA LEU A 18 -11.34 -17.15 1.14
C LEU A 18 -12.66 -16.40 0.89
N ILE A 19 -12.61 -15.10 0.63
CA ILE A 19 -13.79 -14.30 0.21
C ILE A 19 -14.39 -14.86 -1.08
N GLU A 20 -13.55 -15.28 -2.02
CA GLU A 20 -13.97 -15.91 -3.28
C GLU A 20 -14.61 -17.28 -3.05
N ALA A 21 -13.99 -18.13 -2.23
CA ALA A 21 -14.49 -19.47 -1.90
C ALA A 21 -15.89 -19.45 -1.27
N TYR A 22 -16.18 -18.43 -0.46
CA TYR A 22 -17.52 -18.19 0.11
C TYR A 22 -18.46 -17.40 -0.82
N ALA A 23 -18.02 -17.09 -2.05
CA ALA A 23 -18.77 -16.31 -3.03
C ALA A 23 -19.23 -14.92 -2.56
N LEU A 24 -18.61 -14.37 -1.50
CA LEU A 24 -18.96 -13.06 -0.94
C LEU A 24 -18.67 -11.93 -1.93
N HIS A 25 -17.63 -12.09 -2.77
CA HIS A 25 -17.30 -11.14 -3.85
C HIS A 25 -18.48 -10.89 -4.80
N LYS A 26 -19.39 -11.86 -4.99
CA LYS A 26 -20.59 -11.70 -5.84
C LYS A 26 -21.64 -10.76 -5.24
N GLN A 27 -21.55 -10.51 -3.93
CA GLN A 27 -22.43 -9.59 -3.20
C GLN A 27 -21.80 -8.20 -3.02
N MET A 28 -20.62 -7.99 -3.60
CA MET A 28 -19.86 -6.75 -3.50
C MET A 28 -19.58 -6.19 -4.89
N ARG A 29 -19.40 -4.87 -4.98
CA ARG A 29 -18.84 -4.26 -6.19
C ARG A 29 -17.32 -4.37 -6.12
N ILE A 30 -16.74 -5.17 -7.01
CA ILE A 30 -15.29 -5.24 -7.17
C ILE A 30 -14.83 -4.00 -7.95
N VAL A 31 -13.97 -3.19 -7.32
CA VAL A 31 -13.38 -1.99 -7.94
C VAL A 31 -11.88 -2.21 -8.05
N LYS A 32 -11.34 -2.04 -9.26
CA LYS A 32 -9.89 -2.09 -9.47
C LYS A 32 -9.26 -0.82 -8.89
N PRO A 33 -8.27 -0.92 -7.98
CA PRO A 33 -7.65 0.25 -7.41
C PRO A 33 -6.76 0.97 -8.43
N LYS A 34 -6.65 2.29 -8.28
CA LYS A 34 -5.58 3.08 -8.90
C LYS A 34 -4.32 2.98 -8.05
N VAL A 35 -3.15 3.09 -8.67
CA VAL A 35 -1.88 3.29 -7.95
C VAL A 35 -1.78 4.77 -7.61
N ALA A 36 -1.40 5.10 -6.36
CA ALA A 36 -1.25 6.48 -5.96
C ALA A 36 -0.08 7.13 -6.71
N SER A 37 -0.29 8.36 -7.19
CA SER A 37 0.79 9.17 -7.73
C SER A 37 1.72 9.66 -6.60
N MET A 38 2.91 10.13 -6.98
CA MET A 38 3.82 10.79 -6.05
C MET A 38 3.14 11.99 -5.37
N GLU A 39 2.39 12.78 -6.15
CA GLU A 39 1.63 13.94 -5.65
C GLU A 39 0.56 13.52 -4.62
N GLU A 40 -0.17 12.44 -4.89
CA GLU A 40 -1.19 11.93 -3.96
C GLU A 40 -0.55 11.44 -2.65
N MET A 41 0.60 10.77 -2.70
CA MET A 41 1.32 10.35 -1.49
C MET A 41 1.91 11.54 -0.73
N ALA A 42 2.35 12.58 -1.43
CA ALA A 42 2.90 13.81 -0.87
C ALA A 42 1.85 14.69 -0.17
N THR A 43 0.55 14.33 -0.25
CA THR A 43 -0.50 14.99 0.55
C THR A 43 -0.29 14.82 2.06
N PHE A 44 0.44 13.79 2.49
CA PHE A 44 0.79 13.56 3.90
C PHE A 44 2.30 13.44 4.12
N HIS A 45 2.98 12.64 3.28
CA HIS A 45 4.41 12.38 3.41
C HIS A 45 5.25 13.50 2.80
N THR A 46 6.46 13.70 3.31
CA THR A 46 7.40 14.65 2.71
C THR A 46 7.97 14.16 1.38
N ASP A 47 8.25 15.10 0.46
CA ASP A 47 8.89 14.79 -0.83
C ASP A 47 10.22 14.05 -0.64
N ALA A 48 11.02 14.47 0.35
CA ALA A 48 12.31 13.85 0.66
C ALA A 48 12.15 12.37 1.06
N TYR A 49 11.20 12.06 1.95
CA TYR A 49 10.92 10.67 2.34
C TYR A 49 10.46 9.83 1.14
N LEU A 50 9.55 10.35 0.32
CA LEU A 50 9.03 9.61 -0.83
C LEU A 50 10.10 9.36 -1.91
N GLN A 51 10.98 10.34 -2.15
CA GLN A 51 12.13 10.19 -3.05
C GLN A 51 13.10 9.14 -2.52
N HIS A 52 13.39 9.15 -1.20
CA HIS A 52 14.22 8.12 -0.58
C HIS A 52 13.60 6.73 -0.73
N LEU A 53 12.30 6.60 -0.43
CA LEU A 53 11.58 5.35 -0.56
C LEU A 53 11.58 4.82 -2.00
N GLN A 54 11.44 5.71 -2.98
CA GLN A 54 11.51 5.37 -4.40
C GLN A 54 12.91 4.88 -4.81
N LYS A 55 13.97 5.53 -4.32
CA LYS A 55 15.35 5.13 -4.58
C LYS A 55 15.64 3.73 -4.02
N VAL A 56 15.34 3.52 -2.74
CA VAL A 56 15.50 2.20 -2.08
C VAL A 56 14.69 1.12 -2.81
N SER A 57 13.50 1.46 -3.29
CA SER A 57 12.65 0.54 -4.04
C SER A 57 13.24 0.08 -5.38
N GLN A 58 14.13 0.86 -5.99
CA GLN A 58 14.74 0.57 -7.30
C GLN A 58 16.13 -0.06 -7.17
N GLU A 59 16.92 0.43 -6.23
CA GLU A 59 18.35 0.10 -6.11
C GLU A 59 18.64 -0.87 -4.95
N GLY A 60 17.65 -1.14 -4.09
CA GLY A 60 17.85 -1.81 -2.81
C GLY A 60 18.43 -0.88 -1.75
N ASP A 61 18.76 -1.43 -0.58
CA ASP A 61 19.40 -0.69 0.52
C ASP A 61 20.88 -1.06 0.60
N GLU A 62 21.74 -0.27 -0.04
CA GLU A 62 23.19 -0.35 0.11
C GLU A 62 23.65 0.30 1.43
N ASP A 63 22.98 -0.01 2.55
CA ASP A 63 23.16 0.66 3.85
C ASP A 63 23.09 2.19 3.71
N HIS A 64 22.05 2.71 3.04
CA HIS A 64 21.93 4.16 2.86
C HIS A 64 21.80 4.81 4.25
N PRO A 65 22.62 5.81 4.60
CA PRO A 65 22.67 6.36 5.96
C PRO A 65 21.30 6.86 6.43
N ASP A 66 20.50 7.38 5.50
CA ASP A 66 19.18 7.93 5.77
C ASP A 66 18.09 6.86 5.97
N SER A 67 18.31 5.60 5.57
CA SER A 67 17.30 4.53 5.69
C SER A 67 16.85 4.34 7.14
N LEU A 68 17.79 4.34 8.08
CA LEU A 68 17.48 4.24 9.52
C LEU A 68 16.74 5.47 10.04
N GLU A 69 17.13 6.68 9.59
CA GLU A 69 16.47 7.93 9.99
C GLU A 69 15.03 7.99 9.48
N TYR A 70 14.78 7.51 8.27
CA TYR A 70 13.44 7.35 7.69
C TYR A 70 12.67 6.12 8.21
N GLY A 71 13.25 5.38 9.18
CA GLY A 71 12.58 4.27 9.86
C GLY A 71 12.53 2.96 9.07
N LEU A 72 13.35 2.83 8.02
CA LEU A 72 13.58 1.56 7.32
C LEU A 72 14.65 0.75 8.05
N GLY A 73 14.38 -0.54 8.27
CA GLY A 73 15.21 -1.41 9.09
C GLY A 73 14.50 -2.72 9.40
N TYR A 74 14.69 -3.29 10.59
CA TYR A 74 14.19 -4.63 10.92
C TYR A 74 12.66 -4.79 10.76
N ASP A 75 11.88 -3.85 11.29
CA ASP A 75 10.40 -3.95 11.24
C ASP A 75 9.79 -3.45 9.92
N CYS A 76 10.54 -2.63 9.18
CA CYS A 76 10.19 -2.06 7.88
C CYS A 76 11.36 -2.26 6.92
N PRO A 77 11.57 -3.48 6.39
CA PRO A 77 12.75 -3.81 5.62
C PRO A 77 12.86 -2.94 4.38
N ALA A 78 14.05 -2.38 4.16
CA ALA A 78 14.40 -1.67 2.96
C ALA A 78 14.66 -2.68 1.85
N THR A 79 13.71 -2.82 0.92
CA THR A 79 13.74 -3.86 -0.12
C THR A 79 13.24 -3.30 -1.44
N GLU A 80 13.64 -3.94 -2.53
CA GLU A 80 13.14 -3.62 -3.86
C GLU A 80 11.61 -3.71 -3.89
N GLY A 81 10.97 -2.77 -4.60
CA GLY A 81 9.52 -2.69 -4.77
C GLY A 81 8.72 -2.10 -3.60
N ILE A 82 9.36 -1.62 -2.51
CA ILE A 82 8.62 -1.02 -1.37
C ILE A 82 7.78 0.19 -1.76
N PHE A 83 8.27 1.01 -2.70
CA PHE A 83 7.55 2.18 -3.16
C PHE A 83 6.31 1.77 -3.95
N ASP A 84 6.44 0.82 -4.87
CA ASP A 84 5.32 0.31 -5.66
C ASP A 84 4.25 -0.34 -4.76
N TYR A 85 4.70 -1.07 -3.74
CA TYR A 85 3.82 -1.62 -2.71
C TYR A 85 3.06 -0.54 -1.95
N ALA A 86 3.78 0.47 -1.44
CA ALA A 86 3.19 1.59 -0.70
C ALA A 86 2.20 2.38 -1.58
N ALA A 87 2.58 2.71 -2.81
CA ALA A 87 1.75 3.43 -3.77
C ALA A 87 0.48 2.65 -4.15
N ALA A 88 0.57 1.32 -4.30
CA ALA A 88 -0.60 0.50 -4.59
C ALA A 88 -1.56 0.40 -3.39
N VAL A 89 -1.04 0.27 -2.18
CA VAL A 89 -1.88 0.20 -0.96
C VAL A 89 -2.51 1.56 -0.65
N GLY A 90 -1.74 2.64 -0.77
CA GLY A 90 -2.23 4.01 -0.64
C GLY A 90 -3.30 4.33 -1.69
N GLY A 91 -3.02 4.02 -2.95
CA GLY A 91 -3.95 4.23 -4.06
C GLY A 91 -5.22 3.41 -3.96
N ALA A 92 -5.17 2.19 -3.41
CA ALA A 92 -6.35 1.40 -3.11
C ALA A 92 -7.24 2.04 -2.03
N THR A 93 -6.65 2.62 -0.99
CA THR A 93 -7.40 3.37 0.03
C THR A 93 -7.98 4.66 -0.52
N ILE A 94 -7.22 5.42 -1.31
CA ILE A 94 -7.71 6.63 -2.00
C ILE A 94 -8.87 6.28 -2.95
N THR A 95 -8.75 5.19 -3.72
CA THR A 95 -9.82 4.70 -4.59
C THR A 95 -11.08 4.35 -3.78
N ALA A 96 -10.91 3.68 -2.63
CA ALA A 96 -12.02 3.34 -1.73
C ALA A 96 -12.70 4.61 -1.17
N ALA A 97 -11.91 5.62 -0.78
CA ALA A 97 -12.43 6.92 -0.33
C ALA A 97 -13.18 7.64 -1.46
N GLN A 98 -12.66 7.63 -2.69
CA GLN A 98 -13.33 8.21 -3.85
C GLN A 98 -14.68 7.52 -4.11
N CYS A 99 -14.75 6.19 -3.95
CA CYS A 99 -16.02 5.46 -4.09
C CYS A 99 -17.10 5.89 -3.08
N LEU A 100 -16.69 6.36 -1.90
CA LEU A 100 -17.60 6.93 -0.90
C LEU A 100 -18.01 8.35 -1.28
N ILE A 101 -17.06 9.18 -1.71
CA ILE A 101 -17.31 10.57 -2.15
C ILE A 101 -18.29 10.61 -3.33
N ASP A 102 -18.10 9.72 -4.30
CA ASP A 102 -18.95 9.64 -5.51
C ASP A 102 -20.33 9.01 -5.23
N GLY A 103 -20.62 8.65 -3.98
CA GLY A 103 -21.89 8.01 -3.60
C GLY A 103 -22.07 6.61 -4.19
N MET A 104 -21.03 5.99 -4.74
CA MET A 104 -21.12 4.64 -5.33
C MET A 104 -21.44 3.59 -4.27
N CYS A 105 -21.03 3.80 -3.03
CA CYS A 105 -21.23 2.87 -1.93
C CYS A 105 -21.35 3.62 -0.59
N LYS A 106 -21.88 2.93 0.43
CA LYS A 106 -21.87 3.39 1.83
C LYS A 106 -20.73 2.78 2.65
N VAL A 107 -20.16 1.69 2.15
CA VAL A 107 -19.05 0.96 2.76
C VAL A 107 -18.09 0.61 1.63
N ALA A 108 -16.82 1.00 1.80
CA ALA A 108 -15.72 0.64 0.92
C ALA A 108 -14.66 -0.10 1.74
N ILE A 109 -14.05 -1.13 1.16
CA ILE A 109 -13.16 -2.03 1.88
C ILE A 109 -11.84 -2.16 1.14
N ASN A 110 -10.73 -1.88 1.84
CA ASN A 110 -9.39 -2.22 1.40
C ASN A 110 -8.71 -3.11 2.47
N TRP A 111 -8.77 -4.43 2.30
CA TRP A 111 -8.17 -5.38 3.24
C TRP A 111 -6.64 -5.32 3.32
N SER A 112 -5.98 -4.79 2.28
CA SER A 112 -4.52 -4.65 2.22
C SER A 112 -4.01 -3.34 2.83
N GLY A 113 -4.92 -2.43 3.18
CA GLY A 113 -4.61 -1.15 3.82
C GLY A 113 -4.45 -1.24 5.34
N GLY A 114 -4.60 -0.09 6.02
CA GLY A 114 -4.56 -0.02 7.49
C GLY A 114 -3.15 0.08 8.09
N TRP A 115 -2.15 0.47 7.31
CA TRP A 115 -0.77 0.67 7.76
C TRP A 115 -0.59 1.96 8.59
N HIS A 116 -1.15 1.97 9.80
CA HIS A 116 -1.34 3.15 10.64
C HIS A 116 -0.09 3.70 11.36
N HIS A 117 1.06 3.02 11.26
CA HIS A 117 2.26 3.40 12.03
C HIS A 117 3.14 4.44 11.31
N ALA A 118 3.01 4.57 9.98
CA ALA A 118 3.79 5.49 9.17
C ALA A 118 3.65 6.96 9.64
N LYS A 119 4.70 7.75 9.43
CA LYS A 119 4.79 9.18 9.78
C LYS A 119 5.00 10.05 8.53
N LYS A 120 4.91 11.36 8.70
CA LYS A 120 5.11 12.35 7.62
C LYS A 120 6.56 12.35 7.14
#